data_AF-A0A955QI64-F1
#
_entry.id   AF-A0A955QI64-F1
#
_cell.length_a   1.000
_cell.length_b   1.000
_cell.length_c   1.000
_cell.angle_alpha   90.00
_cell.angle_beta   90.00
_cell.angle_gamma   90.00
#
_symmetry.space_group_name_H-M   'P 1'
#
loop_
_entity.id
_entity.type
_entity.pdbx_description
1 polymer ?
#
loop_
_entity_poly.entity_id
_entity_poly.type
_entity_poly.pdbx_seq_one_letter_code
_entity_poly.pdbx_strand_id
1 'polypeptide(L)'
;MESPHSGKSSPPSETEIHREQLGDITISLQQSGVPSDQDIIDSDVVSLQRRLAAALDANASLSTQLTDTRRQLEDFKMQLDRFCIAAEGSREGFWEGHPLPGKPWNSPDTPAWYSPQFIALLGFEEEEFPPVLETWASLIHPDDRERVFMVMAAHIDTHVPYEVESR
;
A
#
# COMPACT_ATOMS: atom_id res chain seq x y z
N MET A 1 38.04 48.56 80.33
CA MET A 1 39.33 48.32 79.66
C MET A 1 39.29 46.88 79.19
N GLU A 2 39.32 46.55 77.91
CA GLU A 2 40.07 47.15 76.81
C GLU A 2 39.31 47.28 75.48
N SER A 3 39.92 48.07 74.60
CA SER A 3 39.53 48.68 73.33
C SER A 3 39.49 47.74 72.11
N PRO A 4 38.93 48.20 70.97
CA PRO A 4 38.76 47.42 69.74
C PRO A 4 40.03 47.42 68.88
N HIS A 5 40.28 46.33 68.16
CA HIS A 5 41.32 46.26 67.12
C HIS A 5 40.71 45.97 65.75
N SER A 6 40.72 47.01 64.91
CA SER A 6 40.64 46.93 63.46
C SER A 6 41.77 46.06 62.90
N GLY A 7 41.42 44.98 62.22
CA GLY A 7 42.34 44.13 61.44
C GLY A 7 42.09 44.30 59.96
N LYS A 8 43.10 44.80 59.25
CA LYS A 8 43.14 45.10 57.81
C LYS A 8 42.87 43.83 56.96
N SER A 9 42.03 43.95 55.93
CA SER A 9 41.90 42.95 54.86
C SER A 9 43.14 43.01 53.95
N SER A 10 43.95 41.95 53.94
CA SER A 10 45.03 41.80 52.96
C SER A 10 44.48 41.62 51.55
N PRO A 11 45.15 42.15 50.51
CA PRO A 11 44.72 41.94 49.14
C PRO A 11 44.83 40.45 48.77
N PRO A 12 43.88 39.92 47.98
CA PRO A 12 43.87 38.52 47.60
C PRO A 12 45.12 38.14 46.81
N SER A 13 45.59 36.92 47.01
CA SER A 13 46.77 36.40 46.32
C SER A 13 46.48 36.17 44.82
N GLU A 14 47.47 36.31 43.93
CA GLU A 14 47.30 36.09 42.48
C GLU A 14 46.69 34.72 42.17
N THR A 15 47.06 33.69 42.93
CA THR A 15 46.50 32.34 42.85
C THR A 15 45.01 32.26 43.19
N GLU A 16 44.55 33.11 44.10
CA GLU A 16 43.15 33.18 44.54
C GLU A 16 42.31 33.93 43.51
N ILE A 17 42.85 35.03 42.96
CA ILE A 17 42.24 35.78 41.84
C ILE A 17 42.12 34.90 40.59
N HIS A 18 43.15 34.10 40.26
CA HIS A 18 43.08 33.17 39.13
C HIS A 18 42.06 32.05 39.35
N ARG A 19 41.93 31.54 40.58
CA ARG A 19 40.94 30.50 40.91
C ARG A 19 39.51 31.04 40.85
N GLU A 20 39.31 32.26 41.31
CA GLU A 20 38.02 32.96 41.26
C GLU A 20 37.63 33.31 39.82
N GLN A 21 38.57 33.82 39.00
CA GLN A 21 38.36 34.03 37.56
C GLN A 21 38.03 32.74 36.81
N LEU A 22 38.69 31.62 37.13
CA LEU A 22 38.37 30.32 36.52
C LEU A 22 36.98 29.81 36.93
N GLY A 23 36.58 30.07 38.18
CA GLY A 23 35.22 29.81 38.67
C GLY A 23 34.17 30.64 37.94
N ASP A 24 34.40 31.94 37.78
CA ASP A 24 33.50 32.85 37.07
C ASP A 24 33.38 32.52 35.57
N ILE A 25 34.47 32.09 34.93
CA ILE A 25 34.45 31.64 33.53
C ILE A 25 33.64 30.34 33.41
N THR A 26 33.80 29.42 34.36
CA THR A 26 33.07 28.14 34.37
C THR A 26 31.57 28.36 34.61
N ILE A 27 31.22 29.27 35.53
CA ILE A 27 29.83 29.66 35.80
C ILE A 27 29.24 30.41 34.59
N SER A 28 30.00 31.30 33.95
CA SER A 28 29.55 32.03 32.76
C SER A 28 29.33 31.12 31.54
N LEU A 29 30.16 30.09 31.37
CA LEU A 29 29.99 29.06 30.33
C LEU A 29 28.76 28.18 30.61
N GLN A 30 28.46 27.85 31.87
CA GLN A 30 27.23 27.14 32.24
C GLN A 30 25.97 28.01 32.06
N GLN A 31 26.09 29.34 32.13
CA GLN A 31 24.99 30.29 31.92
C GLN A 31 24.79 30.72 30.46
N SER A 32 25.77 30.49 29.56
CA SER A 32 25.71 30.93 28.16
C SER A 32 24.78 30.08 27.26
N GLY A 33 24.12 29.07 27.82
CA GLY A 33 23.12 28.25 27.11
C GLY A 33 23.68 27.41 25.97
N VAL A 34 25.01 27.32 25.83
CA VAL A 34 25.68 26.46 24.83
C VAL A 34 25.78 25.06 25.42
N PRO A 35 25.14 24.04 24.82
CA PRO A 35 25.22 22.67 25.30
C PRO A 35 26.66 22.17 25.27
N SER A 36 27.09 21.40 26.27
CA SER A 36 28.39 20.73 26.23
C SER A 36 28.38 19.59 25.20
N ASP A 37 29.56 19.16 24.73
CA ASP A 37 29.67 18.01 23.83
C ASP A 37 28.98 16.75 24.40
N GLN A 38 29.00 16.57 25.73
CA GLN A 38 28.31 15.48 26.41
C GLN A 38 26.78 15.63 26.34
N ASP A 39 26.25 16.85 26.48
CA ASP A 39 24.80 17.11 26.36
C ASP A 39 24.30 16.87 24.92
N ILE A 40 25.13 17.15 23.92
CA ILE A 40 24.84 16.88 22.51
C ILE A 40 24.81 15.37 22.25
N ILE A 41 25.83 14.64 22.73
CA ILE A 41 25.90 13.18 22.60
C ILE A 41 24.69 12.51 23.28
N ASP A 42 24.34 12.94 24.48
CA ASP A 42 23.21 12.36 25.22
C ASP A 42 21.87 12.67 24.53
N SER A 43 21.71 13.88 24.00
CA SER A 43 20.54 14.25 23.17
C SER A 43 20.43 13.40 21.90
N ASP A 44 21.55 13.21 21.19
CA ASP A 44 21.60 12.39 19.97
C ASP A 44 21.28 10.93 20.29
N VAL A 45 21.83 10.36 21.37
CA VAL A 45 21.53 9.00 21.83
C VAL A 45 20.05 8.86 22.13
N VAL A 46 19.42 9.81 22.83
CA VAL A 46 17.98 9.79 23.12
C VAL A 46 17.16 9.88 21.82
N SER A 47 17.57 10.70 20.86
CA SER A 47 16.88 10.83 19.58
C SER A 47 16.97 9.53 18.75
N LEU A 48 18.13 8.87 18.75
CA LEU A 48 18.36 7.60 18.08
C LEU A 48 17.56 6.47 18.72
N GLN A 49 17.50 6.43 20.06
CA GLN A 49 16.68 5.47 20.79
C GLN A 49 15.19 5.61 20.44
N ARG A 50 14.66 6.84 20.35
CA ARG A 50 13.27 7.08 19.92
C ARG A 50 13.03 6.63 18.48
N ARG A 51 13.95 6.95 17.56
CA ARG A 51 13.84 6.52 16.16
C ARG A 51 13.89 5.00 16.02
N LEU A 52 14.74 4.32 16.79
CA LEU A 52 14.84 2.87 16.80
C LEU A 52 13.54 2.24 17.33
N ALA A 53 12.99 2.76 18.43
CA ALA A 53 11.71 2.28 18.97
C ALA A 53 10.58 2.42 17.93
N ALA A 54 10.44 3.59 17.31
CA ALA A 54 9.45 3.81 16.26
C ALA A 54 9.63 2.88 15.05
N ALA A 55 10.88 2.60 14.65
CA ALA A 55 11.16 1.67 13.56
C ALA A 55 10.82 0.22 13.92
N LEU A 56 11.03 -0.20 15.16
CA LEU A 56 10.65 -1.54 15.64
C LEU A 56 9.12 -1.70 15.65
N ASP A 57 8.39 -0.70 16.12
CA ASP A 57 6.92 -0.70 16.11
C ASP A 57 6.37 -0.76 14.67
N ALA A 58 6.96 0.02 13.76
CA ALA A 58 6.60 -0.01 12.34
C ALA A 58 6.88 -1.39 11.73
N ASN A 59 8.04 -1.99 12.01
CA ASN A 59 8.37 -3.34 11.53
C ASN A 59 7.42 -4.41 12.08
N ALA A 60 7.01 -4.31 13.35
CA ALA A 60 6.03 -5.21 13.94
C ALA A 60 4.68 -5.10 13.22
N SER A 61 4.20 -3.87 13.00
CA SER A 61 2.94 -3.63 12.26
C SER A 61 3.01 -4.16 10.82
N LEU A 62 4.10 -3.91 10.11
CA LEU A 62 4.30 -4.42 8.74
C LEU A 62 4.33 -5.94 8.71
N SER A 63 5.00 -6.58 9.69
CA SER A 63 5.05 -8.04 9.79
C SER A 63 3.66 -8.65 10.00
N THR A 64 2.83 -8.01 10.82
CA THR A 64 1.43 -8.39 11.00
C THR A 64 0.64 -8.23 9.70
N GLN A 65 0.69 -7.06 9.05
CA GLN A 65 -0.02 -6.80 7.79
C GLN A 65 0.38 -7.79 6.69
N LEU A 66 1.66 -8.13 6.62
CA LEU A 66 2.20 -9.08 5.65
C LEU A 66 1.67 -10.49 5.90
N THR A 67 1.56 -10.88 7.17
CA THR A 67 1.00 -12.18 7.57
C THR A 67 -0.49 -12.25 7.24
N ASP A 68 -1.24 -11.18 7.53
CA ASP A 68 -2.67 -11.10 7.21
C ASP A 68 -2.93 -11.10 5.70
N THR A 69 -2.14 -10.34 4.94
CA THR A 69 -2.24 -10.30 3.46
C THR A 69 -1.94 -11.67 2.87
N ARG A 70 -0.91 -12.37 3.36
CA ARG A 70 -0.61 -13.75 2.92
C ARG A 70 -1.78 -14.68 3.17
N ARG A 71 -2.39 -14.62 4.37
CA ARG A 71 -3.55 -15.43 4.70
C ARG A 71 -4.74 -15.14 3.79
N GLN A 72 -5.03 -13.87 3.52
CA GLN A 72 -6.10 -13.47 2.60
C GLN A 72 -5.86 -13.99 1.18
N LEU A 73 -4.61 -13.94 0.70
CA LEU A 73 -4.24 -14.49 -0.61
C LEU A 73 -4.39 -16.01 -0.67
N GLU A 74 -4.02 -16.72 0.39
CA GLU A 74 -4.20 -18.18 0.48
C GLU A 74 -5.68 -18.56 0.50
N ASP A 75 -6.50 -17.87 1.30
CA ASP A 75 -7.95 -18.08 1.36
C ASP A 75 -8.61 -17.80 0.01
N PHE A 76 -8.22 -16.70 -0.65
CA PHE A 76 -8.70 -16.33 -1.98
C PHE A 76 -8.31 -17.38 -3.02
N LYS A 77 -7.06 -17.85 -3.00
CA LYS A 77 -6.60 -18.90 -3.90
C LYS A 77 -7.39 -20.21 -3.70
N MET A 78 -7.61 -20.62 -2.47
CA MET A 78 -8.41 -21.83 -2.19
C MET A 78 -9.86 -21.70 -2.69
N GLN A 79 -10.44 -20.50 -2.62
CA GLN A 79 -11.76 -20.24 -3.18
C GLN A 79 -11.76 -20.30 -4.71
N LEU A 80 -10.76 -19.71 -5.36
CA LEU A 80 -10.57 -19.79 -6.81
C LEU A 80 -10.38 -21.23 -7.28
N ASP A 81 -9.52 -22.01 -6.63
CA ASP A 81 -9.27 -23.42 -6.99
C ASP A 81 -10.58 -24.23 -6.94
N ARG A 82 -11.37 -24.06 -5.87
CA ARG A 82 -12.68 -24.71 -5.74
C ARG A 82 -13.67 -24.24 -6.81
N PHE A 83 -13.65 -22.94 -7.14
CA PHE A 83 -14.48 -22.39 -8.21
C PHE A 83 -14.09 -22.98 -9.57
N CYS A 84 -12.81 -23.01 -9.92
CA CYS A 84 -12.33 -23.59 -11.18
C CYS A 84 -12.74 -25.05 -11.32
N ILE A 85 -12.56 -25.87 -10.27
CA ILE A 85 -12.98 -27.28 -10.29
C ILE A 85 -14.51 -27.40 -10.50
N ALA A 86 -15.30 -26.58 -9.82
CA ALA A 86 -16.75 -26.59 -9.99
C ALA A 86 -17.17 -26.15 -11.40
N ALA A 87 -16.53 -25.11 -11.94
CA ALA A 87 -16.73 -24.59 -13.28
C ALA A 87 -16.36 -25.65 -14.35
N GLU A 88 -15.21 -26.30 -14.22
CA GLU A 88 -14.79 -27.41 -15.10
C GLU A 88 -15.80 -28.56 -15.08
N GLY A 89 -16.35 -28.90 -13.92
CA GLY A 89 -17.37 -29.95 -13.77
C GLY A 89 -18.71 -29.61 -14.42
N SER A 90 -19.08 -28.32 -14.48
CA SER A 90 -20.33 -27.85 -15.09
C SER A 90 -20.32 -27.94 -16.63
N ARG A 91 -19.14 -27.97 -17.24
CA ARG A 91 -18.93 -27.84 -18.70
C ARG A 91 -19.52 -26.55 -19.29
N GLU A 92 -19.76 -25.54 -18.47
CA GLU A 92 -20.22 -24.22 -18.90
C GLU A 92 -19.02 -23.36 -19.31
N GLY A 93 -19.21 -22.56 -20.36
CA GLY A 93 -18.25 -21.54 -20.77
C GLY A 93 -18.60 -20.20 -20.14
N PHE A 94 -17.61 -19.50 -19.59
CA PHE A 94 -17.78 -18.17 -19.03
C PHE A 94 -17.05 -17.16 -19.89
N TRP A 95 -17.56 -15.94 -19.90
CA TRP A 95 -16.87 -14.81 -20.50
C TRP A 95 -17.24 -13.53 -19.76
N GLU A 96 -16.33 -12.58 -19.76
CA GLU A 96 -16.48 -11.28 -19.10
C GLU A 96 -16.01 -10.17 -20.03
N GLY A 97 -16.85 -9.18 -20.29
CA GLY A 97 -16.51 -8.01 -21.09
C GLY A 97 -16.29 -6.77 -20.22
N HIS A 98 -15.26 -5.99 -20.53
CA HIS A 98 -14.96 -4.73 -19.84
C HIS A 98 -15.05 -3.54 -20.80
N PRO A 99 -16.16 -2.78 -20.78
CA PRO A 99 -16.33 -1.62 -21.66
C PRO A 99 -15.19 -0.60 -21.50
N LEU A 100 -14.71 -0.08 -22.62
CA LEU A 100 -13.72 0.99 -22.61
C LEU A 100 -14.38 2.34 -22.22
N PRO A 101 -13.70 3.21 -21.46
CA PRO A 101 -14.23 4.52 -21.10
C PRO A 101 -14.68 5.32 -22.34
N GLY A 102 -15.93 5.81 -22.32
CA GLY A 102 -16.50 6.60 -23.41
C GLY A 102 -16.91 5.80 -24.66
N LYS A 103 -16.79 4.47 -24.64
CA LYS A 103 -17.32 3.58 -25.68
C LYS A 103 -18.54 2.81 -25.15
N PRO A 104 -19.49 2.42 -26.03
CA PRO A 104 -20.55 1.52 -25.64
C PRO A 104 -19.99 0.13 -25.31
N TRP A 105 -20.71 -0.62 -24.49
CA TRP A 105 -20.29 -1.95 -24.03
C TRP A 105 -20.05 -2.93 -25.20
N ASN A 106 -20.83 -2.79 -26.28
CA ASN A 106 -20.77 -3.64 -27.47
C ASN A 106 -19.75 -3.18 -28.53
N SER A 107 -18.82 -2.30 -28.16
CA SER A 107 -17.73 -1.93 -29.07
C SER A 107 -16.95 -3.19 -29.52
N PRO A 108 -16.63 -3.35 -30.82
CA PRO A 108 -15.83 -4.48 -31.30
C PRO A 108 -14.52 -4.67 -30.55
N ASP A 109 -13.86 -3.55 -30.22
CA ASP A 109 -12.60 -3.52 -29.48
C ASP A 109 -12.74 -3.70 -27.96
N THR A 110 -13.96 -3.95 -27.44
CA THR A 110 -14.17 -4.13 -25.99
C THR A 110 -13.33 -5.33 -25.53
N PRO A 111 -12.36 -5.13 -24.60
CA PRO A 111 -11.61 -6.23 -24.02
C PRO A 111 -12.56 -7.25 -23.38
N ALA A 112 -12.33 -8.52 -23.68
CA ALA A 112 -13.12 -9.62 -23.16
C ALA A 112 -12.20 -10.74 -22.68
N TRP A 113 -12.46 -11.24 -21.49
CA TRP A 113 -11.88 -12.48 -21.00
C TRP A 113 -12.83 -13.63 -21.32
N TYR A 114 -12.29 -14.72 -21.83
CA TYR A 114 -13.04 -15.95 -22.11
C TYR A 114 -12.40 -17.08 -21.31
N SER A 115 -13.21 -17.91 -20.66
CA SER A 115 -12.68 -19.06 -19.94
C SER A 115 -12.11 -20.08 -20.93
N PRO A 116 -11.09 -20.88 -20.53
CA PRO A 116 -10.56 -21.93 -21.39
C PRO A 116 -11.65 -22.90 -21.87
N GLN A 117 -12.61 -23.20 -21.00
CA GLN A 117 -13.76 -24.04 -21.33
C GLN A 117 -14.66 -23.41 -22.39
N PHE A 118 -14.88 -22.08 -22.37
CA PHE A 118 -15.67 -21.39 -23.40
C PHE A 118 -15.01 -21.50 -24.77
N ILE A 119 -13.70 -21.27 -24.85
CA ILE A 119 -12.93 -21.35 -26.08
C ILE A 119 -12.94 -22.81 -26.62
N ALA A 120 -12.73 -23.78 -25.73
CA ALA A 120 -12.79 -25.21 -26.08
C ALA A 120 -14.18 -25.68 -26.54
N LEU A 121 -15.26 -25.15 -25.96
CA LEU A 121 -16.64 -25.44 -26.39
C LEU A 121 -16.91 -24.96 -27.82
N LEU A 122 -16.28 -23.86 -28.23
CA LEU A 122 -16.34 -23.34 -29.59
C LEU A 122 -15.36 -24.04 -30.56
N GLY A 123 -14.51 -24.93 -30.05
CA GLY A 123 -13.57 -25.72 -30.85
C GLY A 123 -12.29 -24.99 -31.25
N PHE A 124 -11.92 -23.94 -30.51
CA PHE A 124 -10.69 -23.17 -30.73
C PHE A 124 -9.64 -23.47 -29.65
N GLU A 125 -8.39 -23.13 -29.94
CA GLU A 125 -7.32 -23.00 -28.94
C GLU A 125 -7.20 -21.54 -28.45
N GLU A 126 -6.60 -21.32 -27.28
CA GLU A 126 -6.50 -19.98 -26.67
C GLU A 126 -5.78 -18.98 -27.57
N GLU A 127 -4.73 -19.41 -28.27
CA GLU A 127 -3.96 -18.56 -29.18
C GLU A 127 -4.74 -18.13 -30.44
N GLU A 128 -5.81 -18.86 -30.77
CA GLU A 128 -6.66 -18.62 -31.93
C GLU A 128 -7.88 -17.76 -31.59
N PHE A 129 -8.08 -17.42 -30.31
CA PHE A 129 -9.25 -16.71 -29.81
C PHE A 129 -8.87 -15.37 -29.16
N PRO A 130 -8.72 -14.28 -29.94
CA PRO A 130 -8.34 -12.98 -29.40
C PRO A 130 -9.28 -12.49 -28.27
N PRO A 131 -8.74 -11.85 -27.21
CA PRO A 131 -9.52 -11.46 -26.02
C PRO A 131 -10.29 -10.14 -26.23
N VAL A 132 -11.13 -10.09 -27.26
CA VAL A 132 -12.01 -8.97 -27.58
C VAL A 132 -13.42 -9.45 -27.90
N LEU A 133 -14.42 -8.61 -27.68
CA LEU A 133 -15.83 -8.96 -27.89
C LEU A 133 -16.13 -9.35 -29.34
N GLU A 134 -15.47 -8.72 -30.32
CA GLU A 134 -15.66 -9.04 -31.74
C GLU A 134 -15.32 -10.49 -32.07
N THR A 135 -14.37 -11.11 -31.36
CA THR A 135 -13.98 -12.51 -31.60
C THR A 135 -15.18 -13.44 -31.50
N TRP A 136 -15.90 -13.38 -30.37
CA TRP A 136 -17.14 -14.13 -30.20
C TRP A 136 -18.24 -13.63 -31.15
N ALA A 137 -18.40 -12.31 -31.28
CA ALA A 137 -19.46 -11.73 -32.10
C ALA A 137 -19.39 -12.15 -33.58
N SER A 138 -18.18 -12.40 -34.09
CA SER A 138 -17.93 -12.86 -35.46
C SER A 138 -18.34 -14.32 -35.71
N LEU A 139 -18.47 -15.11 -34.65
CA LEU A 139 -18.90 -16.52 -34.71
C LEU A 139 -20.42 -16.67 -34.70
N ILE A 140 -21.16 -15.62 -34.33
CA ILE A 140 -22.61 -15.59 -34.37
C ILE A 140 -23.07 -15.55 -35.82
N HIS A 141 -24.06 -16.38 -36.19
CA HIS A 141 -24.65 -16.34 -37.52
C HIS A 141 -25.11 -14.90 -37.87
N PRO A 142 -24.83 -14.39 -39.09
CA PRO A 142 -25.14 -13.00 -39.45
C PRO A 142 -26.60 -12.59 -39.22
N ASP A 143 -27.53 -13.51 -39.47
CA ASP A 143 -28.98 -13.27 -39.27
C ASP A 143 -29.38 -13.17 -37.78
N ASP A 144 -28.57 -13.75 -36.89
CA ASP A 144 -28.82 -13.76 -35.45
C ASP A 144 -28.08 -12.63 -34.71
N ARG A 145 -27.01 -12.09 -35.30
CA ARG A 145 -26.12 -11.12 -34.65
C ARG A 145 -26.89 -9.93 -34.09
N GLU A 146 -27.70 -9.25 -34.89
CA GLU A 146 -28.45 -8.07 -34.45
C GLU A 146 -29.41 -8.39 -33.30
N ARG A 147 -30.11 -9.53 -33.37
CA ARG A 147 -31.01 -10.00 -32.33
C ARG A 147 -30.28 -10.28 -31.02
N VAL A 148 -29.14 -10.97 -31.07
CA VAL A 148 -28.33 -11.30 -29.89
C VAL A 148 -27.87 -10.01 -29.19
N PHE A 149 -27.31 -9.06 -29.93
CA PHE A 149 -26.85 -7.79 -29.36
C PHE A 149 -28.00 -6.96 -28.76
N MET A 150 -29.18 -6.97 -29.37
CA MET A 150 -30.35 -6.26 -28.85
C MET A 150 -30.82 -6.84 -27.51
N VAL A 151 -30.95 -8.17 -27.41
CA VAL A 151 -31.37 -8.83 -26.16
C VAL A 151 -30.33 -8.62 -25.06
N MET A 152 -29.04 -8.65 -25.42
CA MET A 152 -27.95 -8.42 -24.48
C MET A 152 -27.91 -6.96 -23.98
N ALA A 153 -28.14 -5.98 -24.88
CA ALA A 153 -28.28 -4.58 -24.49
C ALA A 153 -29.42 -4.39 -23.48
N ALA A 154 -30.59 -5.00 -23.74
CA ALA A 154 -31.72 -4.91 -22.85
C ALA A 154 -31.41 -5.50 -21.46
N HIS A 155 -30.71 -6.64 -21.39
CA HIS A 155 -30.27 -7.22 -20.11
C HIS A 155 -29.36 -6.26 -19.34
N ILE A 156 -28.34 -5.70 -20.00
CA ILE A 156 -27.36 -4.81 -19.38
C ILE A 156 -28.05 -3.54 -18.85
N ASP A 157 -28.97 -2.96 -19.63
CA ASP A 157 -29.60 -1.69 -19.28
C ASP A 157 -30.72 -1.87 -18.23
N THR A 158 -31.47 -2.98 -18.29
CA THR A 158 -32.71 -3.15 -17.51
C THR A 158 -32.66 -4.27 -16.47
N HIS A 159 -31.55 -5.03 -16.41
CA HIS A 159 -31.33 -6.15 -15.50
C HIS A 159 -32.40 -7.26 -15.60
N VAL A 160 -33.08 -7.39 -16.74
CA VAL A 160 -34.02 -8.48 -17.03
C VAL A 160 -33.28 -9.78 -17.34
N PRO A 161 -33.72 -10.97 -16.90
CA PRO A 161 -33.02 -12.23 -17.19
C PRO A 161 -32.70 -12.40 -18.69
N TYR A 162 -31.45 -12.78 -18.99
CA TYR A 162 -30.95 -12.98 -20.36
C TYR A 162 -30.92 -14.46 -20.71
N GLU A 163 -31.63 -14.84 -21.76
CA GLU A 163 -31.54 -16.16 -22.39
C GLU A 163 -31.68 -15.97 -23.90
N VAL A 164 -30.71 -16.48 -24.66
CA VAL A 164 -30.71 -16.37 -26.12
C VAL A 164 -30.17 -17.66 -26.72
N GLU A 165 -30.97 -18.28 -27.59
CA GLU A 165 -30.50 -19.34 -28.47
C GLU A 165 -30.04 -18.72 -29.79
N SER A 166 -28.86 -19.09 -30.24
CA SER A 166 -28.27 -18.71 -31.53
C SER A 166 -27.77 -19.96 -32.24
N ARG A 167 -27.76 -19.92 -33.57
CA ARG A 167 -27.30 -21.04 -34.41
C ARG A 167 -25.83 -20.97 -34.74
#